data_AF-A0A9X1Q5U7-F1
#
_entry.id   AF-A0A9X1Q5U7-F1
#
_cell.length_a   1.000
_cell.length_b   1.000
_cell.length_c   1.000
_cell.angle_alpha   90.00
_cell.angle_beta   90.00
_cell.angle_gamma   90.00
#
_symmetry.space_group_name_H-M   'P 1'
#
loop_
_entity.id
_entity.type
_entity.pdbx_description
1 polymer ?
#
loop_
_entity_poly.entity_id
_entity_poly.type
_entity_poly.pdbx_seq_one_letter_code
_entity_poly.pdbx_strand_id
1 'polypeptide(L)'
;MPKAKAVGGVSAARIEKGLGMTKDFLVAANLDRDVLYGAEPRKALALIDPLQKDYLADLRSALRHPTVKNDPTWTFTRFDRDKVELVGTEVRVRGRMTVEPGDATGQARIRADYTFVYPLAKAGGGSEVARTIVRRVVEVDVLDLARFQGTEGRIWVYDVDGEISNDNCRDGDGLIQPLFQADLYASPEPSGEVVDPYDRGRELDRNERDCGTVSRT
;
A
#
# COMPACT_ATOMS: atom_id res chain seq x y z
N MET A 1 -10.16 -11.10 -8.22
CA MET A 1 -10.04 -11.84 -6.94
C MET A 1 -10.10 -13.33 -7.21
N PRO A 2 -9.34 -14.18 -6.50
CA PRO A 2 -9.39 -15.63 -6.66
C PRO A 2 -10.73 -16.20 -6.17
N LYS A 3 -11.14 -17.37 -6.69
CA LYS A 3 -12.29 -18.10 -6.16
C LYS A 3 -11.96 -18.65 -4.77
N ALA A 4 -12.80 -18.35 -3.78
CA ALA A 4 -12.60 -18.83 -2.42
C ALA A 4 -12.75 -20.37 -2.32
N LYS A 5 -11.84 -20.98 -1.56
CA LYS A 5 -11.80 -22.41 -1.24
C LYS A 5 -11.37 -22.55 0.22
N ALA A 6 -11.66 -23.68 0.86
CA ALA A 6 -11.12 -23.95 2.18
C ALA A 6 -9.59 -24.17 2.09
N VAL A 7 -8.83 -23.54 2.99
CA VAL A 7 -7.35 -23.57 3.01
C VAL A 7 -6.90 -23.56 4.47
N GLY A 8 -5.89 -24.37 4.82
CA GLY A 8 -5.29 -24.34 6.16
C GLY A 8 -6.25 -24.63 7.32
N GLY A 9 -7.36 -25.34 7.08
CA GLY A 9 -8.41 -25.58 8.09
C GLY A 9 -9.43 -24.44 8.23
N VAL A 10 -9.31 -23.38 7.44
CA VAL A 10 -10.27 -22.27 7.38
C VAL A 10 -11.31 -22.53 6.30
N SER A 11 -12.58 -22.24 6.59
CA SER A 11 -13.69 -22.47 5.66
C SER A 11 -13.64 -21.53 4.44
N ALA A 12 -14.18 -22.00 3.31
CA ALA A 12 -14.25 -21.19 2.08
C ALA A 12 -15.00 -19.87 2.28
N ALA A 13 -16.11 -19.88 3.03
CA ALA A 13 -16.90 -18.68 3.32
C ALA A 13 -16.09 -17.64 4.13
N ARG A 14 -15.22 -18.09 5.04
CA ARG A 14 -14.38 -17.19 5.82
C ARG A 14 -13.24 -16.60 4.97
N ILE A 15 -12.66 -17.41 4.09
CA ILE A 15 -11.68 -16.94 3.10
C ILE A 15 -12.30 -15.93 2.13
N GLU A 16 -13.55 -16.14 1.68
CA GLU A 16 -14.27 -15.18 0.85
C GLU A 16 -14.45 -13.82 1.54
N LYS A 17 -14.87 -13.82 2.81
CA LYS A 17 -14.96 -12.59 3.61
C LYS A 17 -13.59 -11.93 3.77
N GLY A 18 -12.55 -12.71 4.08
CA GLY A 18 -11.17 -12.22 4.19
C GLY A 18 -10.72 -11.52 2.91
N LEU A 19 -10.89 -12.17 1.76
CA LEU A 19 -10.55 -11.61 0.45
C LEU A 19 -11.29 -10.29 0.18
N GLY A 20 -12.58 -10.21 0.53
CA GLY A 20 -13.38 -8.99 0.43
C GLY A 20 -12.81 -7.86 1.28
N MET A 21 -12.55 -8.12 2.57
CA MET A 21 -12.04 -7.10 3.48
C MET A 21 -10.59 -6.67 3.14
N THR A 22 -9.74 -7.58 2.65
CA THR A 22 -8.41 -7.22 2.13
C THR A 22 -8.51 -6.29 0.92
N LYS A 23 -9.48 -6.53 0.02
CA LYS A 23 -9.75 -5.60 -1.09
C LYS A 23 -10.20 -4.23 -0.56
N ASP A 24 -11.15 -4.22 0.38
CA ASP A 24 -11.66 -2.97 0.94
C ASP A 24 -10.57 -2.17 1.66
N PHE A 25 -9.64 -2.85 2.34
CA PHE A 25 -8.47 -2.24 2.94
C PHE A 25 -7.56 -1.60 1.89
N LEU A 26 -7.22 -2.31 0.81
CA LEU A 26 -6.40 -1.78 -0.27
C LEU A 26 -7.04 -0.55 -0.93
N VAL A 27 -8.36 -0.58 -1.17
CA VAL A 27 -9.11 0.55 -1.72
C VAL A 27 -9.08 1.74 -0.76
N ALA A 28 -9.39 1.52 0.52
CA ALA A 28 -9.41 2.59 1.52
C ALA A 28 -8.02 3.20 1.77
N ALA A 29 -6.95 2.41 1.63
CA ALA A 29 -5.58 2.86 1.89
C ALA A 29 -4.88 3.49 0.68
N ASN A 30 -5.30 3.15 -0.56
CA ASN A 30 -4.57 3.53 -1.78
C ASN A 30 -5.45 4.16 -2.87
N LEU A 31 -6.77 4.24 -2.71
CA LEU A 31 -7.67 4.78 -3.75
C LEU A 31 -8.68 5.81 -3.24
N ASP A 32 -8.90 5.90 -1.92
CA ASP A 32 -9.80 6.92 -1.34
C ASP A 32 -9.20 8.32 -1.57
N ARG A 33 -9.92 9.19 -2.28
CA ARG A 33 -9.39 10.49 -2.73
C ARG A 33 -8.99 11.39 -1.57
N ASP A 34 -9.69 11.35 -0.44
CA ASP A 34 -9.33 12.18 0.71
C ASP A 34 -8.03 11.67 1.33
N VAL A 35 -7.85 10.34 1.40
CA VAL A 35 -6.61 9.70 1.88
C VAL A 35 -5.44 10.03 0.96
N LEU A 36 -5.65 9.97 -0.36
CA LEU A 36 -4.65 10.36 -1.36
C LEU A 36 -4.22 11.82 -1.19
N TYR A 37 -5.09 12.70 -0.67
CA TYR A 37 -4.79 14.10 -0.36
C TYR A 37 -4.47 14.34 1.12
N GLY A 38 -4.01 13.31 1.84
CA GLY A 38 -3.46 13.46 3.18
C GLY A 38 -4.50 13.47 4.31
N ALA A 39 -5.76 13.12 4.07
CA ALA A 39 -6.75 12.91 5.13
C ALA A 39 -6.53 11.58 5.87
N GLU A 40 -6.94 11.50 7.15
CA GLU A 40 -6.80 10.29 7.95
C GLU A 40 -7.53 9.08 7.32
N PRO A 41 -6.89 7.92 7.14
CA PRO A 41 -7.46 6.74 6.49
C PRO A 41 -8.39 5.94 7.42
N ARG A 42 -9.45 6.59 7.91
CA ARG A 42 -10.36 6.05 8.93
C ARG A 42 -10.99 4.71 8.54
N LYS A 43 -11.39 4.56 7.27
CA LYS A 43 -11.98 3.31 6.75
C LYS A 43 -10.97 2.16 6.79
N ALA A 44 -9.73 2.40 6.38
CA ALA A 44 -8.69 1.38 6.40
C ALA A 44 -8.32 1.00 7.84
N LEU A 45 -8.13 1.98 8.74
CA LEU A 45 -7.85 1.74 10.15
C LEU A 45 -8.98 0.97 10.85
N ALA A 46 -10.23 1.23 10.48
CA ALA A 46 -11.37 0.51 11.04
C ALA A 46 -11.40 -0.96 10.59
N LEU A 47 -10.87 -1.32 9.42
CA LEU A 47 -10.87 -2.72 8.97
C LEU A 47 -9.92 -3.60 9.78
N ILE A 48 -8.84 -3.03 10.33
CA ILE A 48 -7.84 -3.74 11.12
C ILE A 48 -8.45 -4.20 12.45
N ASP A 49 -8.11 -5.42 12.87
CA ASP A 49 -8.58 -5.99 14.13
C ASP A 49 -8.14 -5.11 15.33
N PRO A 50 -9.07 -4.67 16.20
CA PRO A 50 -8.72 -3.87 17.38
C PRO A 50 -7.82 -4.63 18.38
N LEU A 51 -7.68 -5.95 18.24
CA LEU A 51 -6.73 -6.74 19.02
C LEU A 51 -5.27 -6.52 18.56
N GLN A 52 -5.03 -6.04 17.34
CA GLN A 52 -3.70 -5.58 16.88
C GLN A 52 -3.37 -4.18 17.44
N LYS A 53 -3.36 -4.06 18.78
CA LYS A 53 -3.26 -2.78 19.48
C LYS A 53 -1.99 -2.01 19.15
N ASP A 54 -0.85 -2.70 19.16
CA ASP A 54 0.46 -2.07 18.92
C ASP A 54 0.58 -1.61 17.47
N TYR A 55 0.21 -2.45 16.51
CA TYR A 55 0.18 -2.09 15.09
C TYR A 55 -0.74 -0.88 14.81
N LEU A 56 -1.95 -0.87 15.38
CA LEU A 56 -2.86 0.27 15.27
C LEU A 56 -2.32 1.53 15.95
N ALA A 57 -1.59 1.40 17.06
CA ALA A 57 -0.95 2.52 17.73
C ALA A 57 0.18 3.10 16.86
N ASP A 58 0.98 2.23 16.25
CA ASP A 58 2.09 2.61 15.35
C ASP A 58 1.58 3.33 14.11
N LEU A 59 0.56 2.80 13.43
CA LEU A 59 -0.07 3.46 12.28
C LEU A 59 -0.64 4.84 12.64
N ARG A 60 -1.34 4.93 13.78
CA ARG A 60 -1.89 6.21 14.25
C ARG A 60 -0.79 7.19 14.66
N SER A 61 0.32 6.69 15.18
CA SER A 61 1.50 7.51 15.49
C SER A 61 2.12 8.05 14.21
N ALA A 62 2.36 7.19 13.22
CA ALA A 62 2.89 7.53 11.90
C ALA A 62 2.05 8.61 11.20
N LEU A 63 0.72 8.49 11.27
CA LEU A 63 -0.20 9.45 10.66
C LEU A 63 -0.21 10.83 11.36
N ARG A 64 0.10 10.89 12.67
CA ARG A 64 0.13 12.16 13.42
C ARG A 64 1.50 12.82 13.41
N HIS A 65 2.55 12.02 13.54
CA HIS A 65 3.94 12.45 13.60
C HIS A 65 4.78 11.48 12.78
N PRO A 66 4.77 11.63 11.43
CA PRO A 66 5.61 10.83 10.55
C PRO A 66 7.08 10.96 10.94
N THR A 67 7.84 9.87 10.75
CA THR A 67 9.29 9.86 10.93
C THR A 67 9.90 8.92 9.90
N VAL A 68 11.19 9.07 9.59
CA VAL A 68 11.91 8.16 8.68
C VAL A 68 11.74 6.68 9.06
N LYS A 69 11.63 6.37 10.36
CA LYS A 69 11.46 4.99 10.84
C LYS A 69 10.02 4.50 10.83
N ASN A 70 9.05 5.41 10.85
CA ASN A 70 7.62 5.11 10.94
C ASN A 70 6.85 6.10 10.07
N ASP A 71 7.02 5.94 8.76
CA ASP A 71 6.37 6.76 7.76
C ASP A 71 5.06 6.08 7.30
N PRO A 72 3.91 6.77 7.34
CA PRO A 72 2.63 6.19 6.94
C PRO A 72 2.56 5.85 5.44
N THR A 73 3.45 6.39 4.60
CA THR A 73 3.50 6.12 3.15
C THR A 73 3.79 4.65 2.82
N TRP A 74 4.35 3.87 3.76
CA TRP A 74 4.53 2.43 3.59
C TRP A 74 3.21 1.64 3.60
N THR A 75 2.15 2.18 4.21
CA THR A 75 0.83 1.53 4.27
C THR A 75 -0.23 2.27 3.45
N PHE A 76 -0.19 3.59 3.44
CA PHE A 76 -1.20 4.45 2.82
C PHE A 76 -0.56 5.29 1.72
N THR A 77 -1.11 5.31 0.51
CA THR A 77 -0.66 6.29 -0.50
C THR A 77 -1.25 7.66 -0.15
N ARG A 78 -0.38 8.67 -0.07
CA ARG A 78 -0.74 10.02 0.37
C ARG A 78 0.16 11.02 -0.35
N PHE A 79 -0.42 12.12 -0.84
CA PHE A 79 0.27 13.19 -1.53
C PHE A 79 -0.08 14.54 -0.89
N ASP A 80 0.77 15.53 -1.12
CA ASP A 80 0.51 16.90 -0.71
C ASP A 80 -0.48 17.58 -1.68
N ARG A 81 -1.70 17.83 -1.20
CA ARG A 81 -2.78 18.46 -1.98
C ARG A 81 -2.46 19.88 -2.46
N ASP A 82 -1.51 20.55 -1.81
CA ASP A 82 -1.12 21.91 -2.17
C ASP A 82 -0.01 21.92 -3.23
N LYS A 83 0.62 20.76 -3.49
CA LYS A 83 1.69 20.60 -4.48
C LYS A 83 1.25 19.84 -5.71
N VAL A 84 0.35 18.87 -5.58
CA VAL A 84 -0.08 18.02 -6.70
C VAL A 84 -1.58 17.83 -6.77
N GLU A 85 -2.06 17.55 -7.97
CA GLU A 85 -3.44 17.17 -8.25
C GLU A 85 -3.49 15.89 -9.11
N LEU A 86 -4.44 15.01 -8.80
CA LEU A 86 -4.73 13.83 -9.60
C LEU A 86 -5.38 14.24 -10.92
N VAL A 87 -4.78 13.79 -12.02
CA VAL A 87 -5.25 14.06 -13.38
C VAL A 87 -6.26 12.99 -13.79
N GLY A 88 -7.48 13.42 -14.12
CA GLY A 88 -8.55 12.53 -14.52
C GLY A 88 -9.28 11.86 -13.34
N THR A 89 -10.12 10.89 -13.67
CA THR A 89 -11.06 10.27 -12.71
C THR A 89 -10.61 8.90 -12.19
N GLU A 90 -9.61 8.29 -12.82
CA GLU A 90 -9.25 6.89 -12.57
C GLU A 90 -7.76 6.72 -12.23
N VAL A 91 -7.50 5.91 -11.20
CA VAL A 91 -6.19 5.35 -10.90
C VAL A 91 -6.13 3.97 -11.54
N ARG A 92 -5.08 3.67 -12.31
CA ARG A 92 -4.93 2.34 -12.91
C ARG A 92 -4.44 1.36 -11.85
N VAL A 93 -5.08 0.19 -11.81
CA VAL A 93 -4.77 -0.86 -10.83
C VAL A 93 -4.52 -2.18 -11.55
N ARG A 94 -3.43 -2.85 -11.21
CA ARG A 94 -3.11 -4.19 -11.73
C ARG A 94 -2.55 -5.06 -10.61
N GLY A 95 -3.03 -6.28 -10.49
CA GLY A 95 -2.51 -7.19 -9.48
C GLY A 95 -3.37 -8.44 -9.29
N ARG A 96 -3.05 -9.19 -8.23
CA ARG A 96 -3.78 -10.39 -7.85
C ARG A 96 -3.74 -10.61 -6.34
N MET A 97 -4.62 -11.49 -5.88
CA MET A 97 -4.52 -12.08 -4.54
C MET A 97 -4.34 -13.59 -4.67
N THR A 98 -3.59 -14.17 -3.75
CA THR A 98 -3.53 -15.62 -3.52
C THR A 98 -3.92 -15.94 -2.09
N VAL A 99 -4.24 -17.21 -1.85
CA VAL A 99 -4.56 -17.73 -0.52
C VAL A 99 -3.78 -19.01 -0.32
N GLU A 100 -3.01 -19.07 0.77
CA GLU A 100 -2.15 -20.18 1.13
C GLU A 100 -2.40 -20.59 2.59
N PRO A 101 -2.05 -21.81 3.01
CA PRO A 101 -2.07 -22.17 4.43
C PRO A 101 -1.21 -21.20 5.24
N GLY A 102 -1.67 -20.82 6.43
CA GLY A 102 -0.86 -20.05 7.37
C GLY A 102 0.07 -20.94 8.19
N ASP A 103 0.61 -20.37 9.26
CA ASP A 103 1.65 -21.01 10.08
C ASP A 103 1.10 -22.16 10.95
N ALA A 104 -0.21 -22.20 11.19
CA ALA A 104 -0.88 -23.22 12.01
C ALA A 104 -2.21 -23.71 11.42
N THR A 105 -2.68 -24.87 11.88
CA THR A 105 -4.02 -25.37 11.53
C THR A 105 -5.11 -24.46 12.07
N GLY A 106 -6.01 -24.03 11.18
CA GLY A 106 -7.02 -23.00 11.43
C GLY A 106 -6.58 -21.60 11.00
N GLN A 107 -5.49 -21.48 10.24
CA GLN A 107 -4.98 -20.22 9.70
C GLN A 107 -4.78 -20.35 8.19
N ALA A 108 -5.19 -19.33 7.46
CA ALA A 108 -4.86 -19.13 6.05
C ALA A 108 -4.32 -17.72 5.87
N ARG A 109 -3.39 -17.52 4.93
CA ARG A 109 -2.81 -16.22 4.61
C ARG A 109 -3.24 -15.79 3.22
N ILE A 110 -3.83 -14.60 3.13
CA ILE A 110 -4.10 -13.92 1.87
C ILE A 110 -2.88 -13.06 1.56
N ARG A 111 -2.26 -13.26 0.40
CA ARG A 111 -1.23 -12.36 -0.13
C ARG A 111 -1.84 -11.53 -1.25
N ALA A 112 -1.91 -10.22 -1.07
CA ALA A 112 -2.45 -9.28 -2.05
C ALA A 112 -1.33 -8.42 -2.62
N ASP A 113 -0.99 -8.61 -3.89
CA ASP A 113 0.06 -7.87 -4.59
C ASP A 113 -0.58 -7.03 -5.71
N TYR A 114 -0.63 -5.72 -5.52
CA TYR A 114 -1.23 -4.76 -6.44
C TYR A 114 -0.33 -3.56 -6.71
N THR A 115 -0.32 -3.13 -7.96
CA THR A 115 0.32 -1.91 -8.43
C THR A 115 -0.74 -0.87 -8.75
N PHE A 116 -0.54 0.35 -8.26
CA PHE A 116 -1.38 1.52 -8.45
C PHE A 116 -0.60 2.59 -9.22
N VAL A 117 -1.20 3.19 -10.24
CA VAL A 117 -0.56 4.24 -11.05
C VAL A 117 -1.36 5.53 -10.92
N TYR A 118 -0.73 6.53 -10.31
CA TYR A 118 -1.32 7.84 -10.04
C TYR A 118 -0.82 8.86 -11.06
N PRO A 119 -1.67 9.31 -12.00
CA PRO A 119 -1.34 10.43 -12.88
C PRO A 119 -1.47 11.75 -12.10
N LEU A 120 -0.39 12.52 -12.02
CA LEU A 120 -0.28 13.71 -11.18
C LEU A 120 0.22 14.90 -11.99
N ALA A 121 -0.39 16.07 -11.77
CA ALA A 121 0.08 17.37 -12.24
C ALA A 121 0.48 18.24 -11.04
N LYS A 122 1.30 19.27 -11.26
CA LYS A 122 1.54 20.30 -10.23
C LYS A 122 0.24 21.05 -9.97
N ALA A 123 -0.11 21.22 -8.70
CA ALA A 123 -1.27 22.00 -8.29
C ALA A 123 -1.16 23.44 -8.84
N GLY A 124 -2.29 24.00 -9.26
CA GLY A 124 -2.33 25.37 -9.80
C GLY A 124 -2.07 25.48 -11.31
N GLY A 125 -2.18 24.39 -12.07
CA GLY A 125 -2.28 24.44 -13.54
C GLY A 125 -1.03 23.99 -14.32
N GLY A 126 -0.28 23.01 -13.80
CA GLY A 126 0.81 22.38 -14.57
C GLY A 126 0.30 21.56 -15.76
N SER A 127 0.91 21.72 -16.94
CA SER A 127 0.56 20.93 -18.14
C SER A 127 1.24 19.56 -18.18
N GLU A 128 2.27 19.35 -17.36
CA GLU A 128 2.99 18.09 -17.27
C GLU A 128 2.21 17.09 -16.41
N VAL A 129 2.12 15.85 -16.88
CA VAL A 129 1.59 14.72 -16.12
C VAL A 129 2.72 13.76 -15.81
N ALA A 130 3.15 13.76 -14.56
CA ALA A 130 4.04 12.74 -14.01
C ALA A 130 3.21 11.54 -13.52
N ARG A 131 3.83 10.37 -13.42
CA ARG A 131 3.20 9.19 -12.84
C ARG A 131 3.98 8.76 -11.61
N THR A 132 3.28 8.56 -10.51
CA THR A 132 3.80 7.83 -9.36
C THR A 132 3.23 6.42 -9.40
N ILE A 133 4.10 5.41 -9.32
CA ILE A 133 3.72 4.01 -9.34
C ILE A 133 3.98 3.44 -7.96
N VAL A 134 2.96 2.86 -7.34
CA VAL A 134 3.08 2.26 -6.01
C VAL A 134 2.71 0.79 -6.11
N ARG A 135 3.64 -0.11 -5.83
CA ARG A 135 3.36 -1.54 -5.61
C ARG A 135 3.16 -1.78 -4.12
N ARG A 136 2.09 -2.49 -3.77
CA ARG A 136 1.80 -2.93 -2.40
C ARG A 136 1.69 -4.42 -2.38
N VAL A 137 2.35 -5.04 -1.40
CA VAL A 137 2.14 -6.42 -1.04
C VAL A 137 1.64 -6.46 0.41
N VAL A 138 0.37 -6.83 0.58
CA VAL A 138 -0.27 -6.89 1.89
C VAL A 138 -0.61 -8.34 2.19
N GLU A 139 -0.13 -8.84 3.31
CA GLU A 139 -0.46 -10.16 3.82
C GLU A 139 -1.47 -10.05 4.96
N VAL A 140 -2.57 -10.77 4.84
CA VAL A 140 -3.66 -10.78 5.82
C VAL A 140 -3.93 -12.19 6.28
N ASP A 141 -3.94 -12.38 7.60
CA ASP A 141 -4.33 -13.63 8.21
C ASP A 141 -5.85 -13.75 8.31
N VAL A 142 -6.34 -14.89 7.85
CA VAL A 142 -7.72 -15.34 8.03
C VAL A 142 -7.70 -16.45 9.06
N LEU A 143 -8.24 -16.17 10.24
CA LEU A 143 -8.18 -17.05 11.40
C LEU A 143 -9.51 -17.77 11.63
N ASP A 144 -9.49 -19.07 11.90
CA ASP A 144 -10.63 -19.77 12.48
C ASP A 144 -10.82 -19.35 13.94
N LEU A 145 -11.89 -18.60 14.22
CA LEU A 145 -12.14 -18.06 15.56
C LEU A 145 -12.58 -19.09 16.59
N ALA A 146 -12.87 -20.33 16.18
CA ALA A 146 -13.02 -21.43 17.13
C ALA A 146 -11.68 -21.82 17.77
N ARG A 147 -10.56 -21.44 17.13
CA ARG A 147 -9.18 -21.81 17.52
C ARG A 147 -8.32 -20.61 17.93
N PHE A 148 -8.54 -19.46 17.31
CA PHE A 148 -7.74 -18.27 17.48
C PHE A 148 -8.58 -17.08 17.96
N GLN A 149 -7.94 -16.15 18.66
CA GLN A 149 -8.57 -14.89 19.01
C GLN A 149 -8.62 -13.96 17.79
N GLY A 150 -9.73 -13.28 17.62
CA GLY A 150 -9.95 -12.31 16.55
C GLY A 150 -11.36 -11.75 16.62
N THR A 151 -11.56 -10.62 15.95
CA THR A 151 -12.82 -9.90 15.89
C THR A 151 -13.52 -10.22 14.57
N GLU A 152 -14.78 -10.61 14.61
CA GLU A 152 -15.55 -10.81 13.37
C GLU A 152 -15.65 -9.52 12.55
N GLY A 153 -15.55 -9.65 11.22
CA GLY A 153 -15.61 -8.51 10.31
C GLY A 153 -14.39 -7.60 10.34
N ARG A 154 -13.25 -8.10 10.86
CA ARG A 154 -11.96 -7.42 10.82
C ARG A 154 -10.90 -8.27 10.13
N ILE A 155 -9.83 -7.62 9.67
CA ILE A 155 -8.64 -8.27 9.12
C ILE A 155 -7.50 -8.22 10.12
N TRP A 156 -6.70 -9.28 10.13
CA TRP A 156 -5.41 -9.28 10.81
C TRP A 156 -4.31 -9.01 9.78
N VAL A 157 -3.75 -7.80 9.76
CA VAL A 157 -2.64 -7.48 8.86
C VAL A 157 -1.38 -8.14 9.40
N TYR A 158 -0.90 -9.15 8.69
CA TYR A 158 0.29 -9.89 9.04
C TYR A 158 1.55 -9.12 8.64
N ASP A 159 1.56 -8.59 7.41
CA ASP A 159 2.69 -7.86 6.88
C ASP A 159 2.27 -6.87 5.78
N VAL A 160 3.05 -5.81 5.62
CA VAL A 160 2.90 -4.83 4.55
C VAL A 160 4.27 -4.50 4.00
N ASP A 161 4.40 -4.68 2.69
CA ASP A 161 5.58 -4.36 1.92
C ASP A 161 5.19 -3.53 0.70
N GLY A 162 6.14 -2.80 0.12
CA GLY A 162 5.85 -1.97 -1.03
C GLY A 162 7.06 -1.35 -1.70
N GLU A 163 6.80 -0.80 -2.87
CA GLU A 163 7.75 -0.01 -3.64
C GLU A 163 7.05 1.24 -4.14
N ILE A 164 7.70 2.38 -4.00
CA ILE A 164 7.20 3.68 -4.46
C ILE A 164 8.16 4.20 -5.51
N SER A 165 7.66 4.34 -6.73
CA SER A 165 8.40 4.83 -7.88
C SER A 165 7.95 6.24 -8.23
N ASN A 166 8.91 7.11 -8.52
CA ASN A 166 8.74 8.56 -8.63
C ASN A 166 8.32 9.20 -7.30
N ASP A 167 9.20 9.05 -6.32
CA ASP A 167 9.24 9.80 -5.07
C ASP A 167 10.63 10.45 -4.95
N ASN A 168 10.75 11.52 -4.17
CA ASN A 168 12.02 12.19 -3.95
C ASN A 168 12.91 11.53 -2.89
N CYS A 169 12.48 10.38 -2.35
CA CYS A 169 13.15 9.57 -1.32
C CYS A 169 13.42 10.31 -0.01
N ARG A 170 12.70 11.42 0.24
CA ARG A 170 12.76 12.11 1.53
C ARG A 170 11.68 11.55 2.43
N ASP A 171 12.06 10.51 3.17
CA ASP A 171 11.18 9.90 4.14
C ASP A 171 10.93 10.82 5.35
N GLY A 172 9.79 10.58 6.02
CA GLY A 172 9.50 11.10 7.35
C GLY A 172 8.61 12.34 7.38
N ASP A 173 8.08 12.78 6.24
CA ASP A 173 7.03 13.80 6.19
C ASP A 173 5.61 13.21 6.02
N GLY A 174 5.52 11.90 5.80
CA GLY A 174 4.25 11.17 5.66
C GLY A 174 3.54 11.36 4.32
N LEU A 175 4.23 11.87 3.31
CA LEU A 175 3.69 12.14 1.98
C LEU A 175 4.67 11.66 0.90
N ILE A 176 4.12 11.11 -0.18
CA ILE A 176 4.89 10.89 -1.40
C ILE A 176 5.04 12.25 -2.09
N GLN A 177 6.26 12.56 -2.53
CA GLN A 177 6.65 13.81 -3.17
C GLN A 177 7.10 13.51 -4.61
N PRO A 178 6.15 13.49 -5.58
CA PRO A 178 6.46 13.19 -6.97
C PRO A 178 7.44 14.20 -7.57
N LEU A 179 8.39 13.71 -8.37
CA LEU A 179 9.26 14.56 -9.16
C LEU A 179 8.65 14.80 -10.54
N PHE A 180 8.78 16.04 -11.02
CA PHE A 180 8.45 16.45 -12.38
C PHE A 180 9.74 16.77 -13.14
N GLN A 181 9.67 16.98 -14.45
CA GLN A 181 10.85 17.21 -15.29
C GLN A 181 11.80 18.28 -14.73
N ALA A 182 11.26 19.43 -14.30
CA ALA A 182 12.07 20.50 -13.72
C ALA A 182 12.82 20.08 -12.43
N ASP A 183 12.21 19.21 -11.62
CA ASP A 183 12.77 18.74 -10.35
C ASP A 183 13.87 17.69 -10.60
N LEU A 184 13.74 16.89 -11.68
CA LEU A 184 14.77 15.96 -12.14
C LEU A 184 16.02 16.68 -12.64
N TYR A 185 15.88 17.81 -13.36
CA TYR A 185 17.02 18.62 -13.79
C TYR A 185 17.76 19.32 -12.64
N ALA A 186 17.07 19.56 -11.51
CA ALA A 186 17.61 20.24 -10.34
C ALA A 186 18.25 19.28 -9.32
N SER A 187 18.05 17.97 -9.48
CA SER A 187 18.57 16.94 -8.58
C SER A 187 19.88 16.35 -9.11
N PRO A 188 20.79 15.85 -8.23
CA PRO A 188 21.96 15.10 -8.69
C PRO A 188 21.51 13.87 -9.51
N GLU A 189 22.36 13.42 -10.43
CA GLU A 189 22.05 12.24 -11.26
C GLU A 189 21.69 11.03 -10.38
N PRO A 190 20.60 10.32 -10.68
CA PRO A 190 20.23 9.10 -9.96
C PRO A 190 21.39 8.10 -9.97
N SER A 191 21.80 7.61 -8.81
CA SER A 191 22.98 6.75 -8.66
C SER A 191 22.65 5.26 -8.46
N GLY A 192 21.37 4.90 -8.42
CA GLY A 192 20.91 3.54 -8.15
C GLY A 192 20.61 2.72 -9.41
N GLU A 193 20.46 1.41 -9.24
CA GLU A 193 20.05 0.48 -10.30
C GLU A 193 18.74 0.93 -10.95
N VAL A 194 18.63 0.73 -12.26
CA VAL A 194 17.44 1.09 -13.04
C VAL A 194 16.43 -0.05 -12.95
N VAL A 195 15.31 0.20 -12.28
CA VAL A 195 14.23 -0.77 -12.06
C VAL A 195 13.04 -0.47 -13.00
N ASP A 196 12.39 -1.51 -13.56
CA ASP A 196 11.08 -1.35 -14.20
C ASP A 196 9.96 -1.42 -13.15
N PRO A 197 9.26 -0.32 -12.86
CA PRO A 197 8.26 -0.29 -11.78
C PRO A 197 7.00 -1.12 -12.11
N TYR A 198 6.90 -1.62 -13.34
CA TYR A 198 5.83 -2.52 -13.78
C TYR A 198 6.25 -3.99 -13.78
N ASP A 199 7.53 -4.30 -13.52
CA ASP A 199 7.99 -5.68 -13.40
C ASP A 199 7.50 -6.30 -12.09
N ARG A 200 6.77 -7.39 -12.24
CA ARG A 200 6.16 -8.17 -11.15
C ARG A 200 6.73 -9.58 -11.07
N GLY A 201 7.74 -9.89 -11.88
CA GLY A 201 8.48 -11.16 -11.84
C GLY A 201 9.46 -11.22 -10.67
N ARG A 202 9.89 -10.05 -10.16
CA ARG A 202 10.70 -9.93 -8.95
C ARG A 202 9.83 -9.82 -7.69
N GLU A 203 10.29 -10.46 -6.63
CA GLU A 203 9.80 -10.19 -5.27
C GLU A 203 10.29 -8.81 -4.82
N LEU A 204 9.59 -8.21 -3.87
CA LEU A 204 10.07 -6.99 -3.21
C LEU A 204 11.17 -7.37 -2.22
N ASP A 205 12.30 -6.67 -2.26
CA ASP A 205 13.34 -6.79 -1.23
C ASP A 205 13.04 -5.82 -0.09
N ARG A 206 12.69 -6.39 1.06
CA ARG A 206 12.36 -5.67 2.29
C ARG A 206 13.51 -4.84 2.86
N ASN A 207 14.74 -5.11 2.45
CA ASN A 207 15.94 -4.41 2.91
C ASN A 207 16.39 -3.31 1.94
N GLU A 208 15.84 -3.31 0.74
CA GLU A 208 16.18 -2.34 -0.30
C GLU A 208 15.39 -1.04 -0.07
N ARG A 209 15.98 -0.16 0.76
CA ARG A 209 15.50 1.21 0.99
C ARG A 209 16.26 2.23 0.15
N ASP A 210 16.97 1.76 -0.86
CA ASP A 210 17.82 2.60 -1.66
C ASP A 210 16.96 3.48 -2.57
N CYS A 211 17.32 4.76 -2.65
CA CYS A 211 16.74 5.69 -3.60
C CYS A 211 17.22 5.33 -5.01
N GLY A 212 16.52 4.38 -5.63
CA GLY A 212 16.84 3.82 -6.94
C GLY A 212 16.36 4.68 -8.12
N THR A 213 16.77 4.27 -9.32
CA THR A 213 16.32 4.90 -10.57
C THR A 213 15.23 4.03 -11.20
N VAL A 214 14.23 4.63 -11.81
CA VAL A 214 13.20 3.87 -12.55
C VAL A 214 13.36 4.07 -14.06
N SER A 215 13.19 2.99 -14.82
CA SER A 215 13.33 3.01 -16.29
C SER A 215 12.27 3.85 -17.00
N ARG A 216 11.13 4.09 -16.34
CA ARG A 216 9.97 4.84 -16.86
C ARG A 216 8.97 5.14 -15.76
N THR A 217 8.18 6.19 -15.96
CA THR A 217 7.00 6.51 -15.15
C THR A 217 5.74 6.59 -15.99
#